data_AF-A0A8H6BAR1-F1
#
_entry.id   AF-A0A8H6BAR1-F1
#
_cell.length_a   1.000
_cell.length_b   1.000
_cell.length_c   1.000
_cell.angle_alpha   90.00
_cell.angle_beta   90.00
_cell.angle_gamma   90.00
#
_symmetry.space_group_name_H-M   'P 1'
#
loop_
_entity.id
_entity.type
_entity.pdbx_description
1 polymer ?
#
loop_
_entity_poly.entity_id
_entity_poly.type
_entity_poly.pdbx_seq_one_letter_code
_entity_poly.pdbx_strand_id
1 'polypeptide(L)' 'YCHCKDNNVPTMRDLLAYIVQNILVDREKDLCVFMQEENVRPGILVLINDTDWELEGELNYKLNNDDLISFTSTLHGG' A
#
# COMPACT_ATOMS: atom_id res chain seq x y z
N TYR A 1 5.82 -22.00 29.37
CA TYR A 1 6.28 -20.76 28.72
C TYR A 1 5.39 -20.50 27.53
N CYS A 2 4.44 -19.58 27.69
CA CYS A 2 3.49 -19.23 26.65
C CYS A 2 4.22 -18.41 25.59
N HIS A 3 4.18 -18.84 24.33
CA HIS A 3 4.59 -18.03 23.20
C HIS A 3 3.62 -16.85 23.09
N CYS A 4 4.06 -15.66 23.48
CA CYS A 4 3.42 -14.43 23.06
C CYS A 4 3.50 -14.42 21.52
N LYS A 5 2.36 -14.39 20.82
CA LYS A 5 2.36 -13.99 19.42
C LYS A 5 2.96 -12.59 19.41
N ASP A 6 4.09 -12.39 18.74
CA ASP A 6 4.50 -11.06 18.35
C ASP A 6 3.29 -10.44 17.64
N ASN A 7 2.76 -9.34 18.20
CA ASN A 7 1.72 -8.56 17.55
C ASN A 7 2.36 -7.96 16.30
N ASN A 8 2.42 -8.74 15.23
CA ASN A 8 3.03 -8.33 13.97
C ASN A 8 2.05 -7.36 13.32
N VAL A 9 2.18 -6.09 13.67
CA VAL A 9 1.39 -5.01 13.11
C VAL A 9 1.65 -4.99 11.60
N PRO A 10 0.62 -5.15 10.75
CA PRO A 10 0.81 -5.19 9.32
C PRO A 10 1.37 -3.84 8.82
N THR A 11 2.21 -3.92 7.80
CA THR A 11 2.85 -2.75 7.19
C THR A 11 2.16 -2.35 5.89
N MET A 12 2.50 -1.17 5.36
CA MET A 12 2.10 -0.77 4.01
C MET A 12 2.51 -1.79 2.94
N ARG A 13 3.68 -2.44 3.08
CA ARG A 13 4.08 -3.54 2.20
C ARG A 13 3.09 -4.70 2.23
N ASP A 14 2.61 -5.06 3.41
CA ASP A 14 1.62 -6.13 3.58
C ASP A 14 0.27 -5.74 2.97
N LEU A 15 -0.13 -4.47 3.09
CA LEU A 15 -1.35 -3.93 2.46
C LEU A 15 -1.26 -3.96 0.93
N LEU A 16 -0.14 -3.53 0.34
CA LEU A 16 0.04 -3.58 -1.11
C LEU A 16 -0.03 -5.02 -1.63
N ALA A 17 0.64 -5.95 -0.93
CA ALA A 17 0.55 -7.37 -1.26
C ALA A 17 -0.89 -7.88 -1.16
N TYR A 18 -1.65 -7.46 -0.15
CA TYR A 18 -3.04 -7.81 0.02
C TYR A 18 -3.94 -7.28 -1.11
N ILE A 19 -3.78 -6.00 -1.50
CA ILE A 19 -4.52 -5.37 -2.61
C ILE A 19 -4.30 -6.14 -3.90
N VAL A 20 -3.02 -6.43 -4.23
CA VAL A 20 -2.64 -7.16 -5.44
C VAL A 20 -3.25 -8.57 -5.50
N GLN A 21 -3.34 -9.23 -4.35
CA GLN A 21 -3.80 -10.62 -4.27
C GLN A 21 -5.32 -10.75 -4.22
N ASN A 22 -6.03 -9.78 -3.63
CA ASN A 22 -7.43 -9.95 -3.23
C ASN A 22 -8.38 -8.89 -3.79
N ILE A 23 -7.89 -7.71 -4.18
CA ILE A 23 -8.74 -6.56 -4.52
C ILE A 23 -8.72 -6.25 -6.02
N LEU A 24 -7.58 -6.42 -6.71
CA LEU A 24 -7.50 -6.18 -8.15
C LEU A 24 -8.46 -7.08 -8.93
N VAL A 25 -9.28 -6.48 -9.79
CA VAL A 25 -10.33 -7.18 -10.54
C VAL A 25 -9.73 -7.94 -11.73
N ASP A 26 -8.89 -7.26 -12.53
CA ASP A 26 -8.08 -7.89 -13.56
C ASP A 26 -6.62 -7.84 -13.12
N ARG A 27 -6.22 -8.84 -12.32
CA ARG A 27 -4.89 -8.87 -11.71
C ARG A 27 -3.77 -8.70 -12.72
N GLU A 28 -3.87 -9.26 -13.92
CA GLU A 28 -2.78 -9.16 -14.91
C GLU A 28 -2.68 -7.75 -15.49
N LYS A 29 -3.81 -7.12 -15.85
CA LYS A 29 -3.81 -5.76 -16.40
C LYS A 29 -3.53 -4.71 -15.32
N ASP A 30 -4.22 -4.81 -14.20
CA ASP A 30 -4.21 -3.78 -13.16
C ASP A 30 -2.91 -3.79 -12.35
N LEU A 31 -2.24 -4.95 -12.23
CA LEU A 31 -0.97 -5.04 -11.51
C LEU A 31 0.09 -4.13 -12.12
N CYS A 32 0.25 -4.13 -13.44
CA CYS A 32 1.24 -3.27 -14.10
C CYS A 32 0.86 -1.78 -14.07
N VAL A 33 -0.42 -1.45 -13.85
CA VAL A 33 -0.90 -0.07 -13.67
C VAL A 33 -0.63 0.41 -12.25
N PHE A 34 -0.84 -0.46 -11.26
CA PHE A 34 -0.76 -0.10 -9.84
C PHE A 34 0.64 -0.26 -9.23
N MET A 35 1.38 -1.30 -9.60
CA MET A 35 2.68 -1.64 -9.03
C MET A 35 3.80 -1.57 -10.08
N GLN A 36 5.00 -1.22 -9.63
CA GLN A 36 6.24 -1.42 -10.35
C GLN A 36 7.26 -2.06 -9.41
N GLU A 37 7.81 -3.20 -9.81
CA GLU A 37 8.68 -4.03 -8.97
C GLU A 37 7.99 -4.41 -7.64
N GLU A 38 8.52 -3.97 -6.50
CA GLU A 38 7.94 -4.20 -5.17
C GLU A 38 7.27 -2.95 -4.57
N ASN A 39 7.05 -1.91 -5.38
CA ASN A 39 6.51 -0.63 -4.92
C ASN A 39 5.33 -0.15 -5.78
N VAL A 40 4.63 0.88 -5.30
CA VAL A 40 3.58 1.57 -6.05
C VAL A 40 4.20 2.22 -7.28
N ARG A 41 3.52 2.13 -8.44
CA ARG A 41 4.02 2.66 -9.71
C ARG A 41 4.20 4.19 -9.62
N PRO A 42 5.33 4.73 -10.13
CA PRO A 42 5.52 6.17 -10.28
C PRO A 42 4.36 6.83 -11.04
N GLY A 43 3.87 7.96 -10.52
CA GLY A 43 2.66 8.61 -11.03
C GLY A 43 1.40 8.25 -10.26
N ILE A 44 1.49 7.45 -9.20
CA ILE A 44 0.44 7.29 -8.18
C ILE A 44 0.93 7.94 -6.90
N LEU A 45 0.19 8.95 -6.42
CA LEU A 45 0.41 9.56 -5.12
C LEU A 45 -0.22 8.68 -4.03
N VAL A 46 0.54 8.40 -2.97
CA VAL A 46 0.08 7.63 -1.82
C VAL A 46 0.02 8.54 -0.60
N LEU A 47 -1.14 8.61 0.03
CA LEU A 47 -1.35 9.38 1.26
C LEU A 47 -1.78 8.46 2.39
N ILE A 48 -1.25 8.71 3.58
CA ILE A 48 -1.65 8.09 4.84
C ILE A 48 -2.24 9.20 5.70
N ASN A 49 -3.54 9.15 5.99
CA ASN A 49 -4.26 10.18 6.74
C ASN A 49 -4.01 11.60 6.19
N ASP A 50 -4.20 11.76 4.88
CA ASP A 50 -3.97 12.99 4.10
C ASP A 50 -2.52 13.54 4.13
N THR A 51 -1.57 12.75 4.64
CA THR A 51 -0.13 13.08 4.70
C THR A 51 0.64 12.26 3.69
N ASP A 52 1.67 12.86 3.08
CA ASP A 52 2.56 12.18 2.15
C ASP A 52 3.27 11.00 2.85
N TRP A 53 3.12 9.80 2.29
CA TRP A 53 3.67 8.58 2.88
C TRP A 53 5.20 8.56 2.98
N GLU A 54 5.89 9.39 2.18
CA GLU A 54 7.36 9.53 2.23
C GLU A 54 7.81 10.06 3.61
N LEU A 55 6.95 10.84 4.27
CA LEU A 55 7.18 11.36 5.62
C LEU A 55 6.83 10.34 6.71
N GLU A 56 6.02 9.35 6.39
CA GLU A 56 5.48 8.34 7.32
C GLU A 56 6.27 7.01 7.28
N GLY A 57 7.28 6.91 6.41
CA GLY A 57 8.14 5.72 6.30
C GLY A 57 7.70 4.72 5.24
N GLU A 58 6.85 5.14 4.30
CA GLU A 58 6.47 4.43 3.07
C GLU A 58 6.05 2.97 3.33
N LEU A 59 6.72 2.01 2.68
CA LEU A 59 6.46 0.58 2.78
C LEU A 59 6.59 0.02 4.20
N ASN A 60 7.34 0.70 5.08
CA ASN A 60 7.59 0.26 6.46
C ASN A 60 6.59 0.87 7.46
N TYR A 61 5.71 1.77 7.02
CA TYR A 61 4.66 2.32 7.87
C TYR A 61 3.81 1.19 8.45
N LYS A 62 3.62 1.21 9.76
CA LYS A 62 2.81 0.23 10.50
C LYS A 62 1.38 0.72 10.55
N LEU A 63 0.49 -0.04 9.93
CA LEU A 63 -0.93 0.27 9.85
C LEU A 63 -1.58 0.24 11.22
N ASN A 64 -2.47 1.18 11.44
CA ASN A 64 -3.31 1.28 12.61
C ASN A 64 -4.79 1.15 12.21
N ASN A 65 -5.62 0.87 13.20
CA ASN A 65 -7.06 0.92 12.98
C ASN A 65 -7.46 2.35 12.61
N ASP A 66 -8.41 2.46 11.70
CA ASP A 66 -8.99 3.70 11.21
C ASP A 66 -8.06 4.57 10.35
N ASP A 67 -6.89 4.05 9.91
CA ASP A 67 -6.06 4.74 8.92
C ASP A 67 -6.78 4.86 7.57
N LEU A 68 -6.73 6.07 7.00
CA LEU A 68 -7.17 6.35 5.64
C LEU A 68 -5.98 6.29 4.68
N ILE A 69 -5.93 5.23 3.87
CA ILE A 69 -4.92 5.08 2.82
C ILE A 69 -5.52 5.46 1.47
N SER A 70 -4.98 6.49 0.84
CA SER A 70 -5.45 6.98 -0.46
C SER A 70 -4.41 6.77 -1.55
N PHE A 71 -4.84 6.19 -2.67
CA PHE A 71 -4.03 6.04 -3.88
C PHE A 71 -4.64 6.90 -4.99
N THR A 72 -3.92 7.92 -5.45
CA THR A 72 -4.39 8.84 -6.50
C THR A 72 -3.46 8.79 -7.69
N SER A 73 -3.92 8.25 -8.83
CA SER A 73 -3.15 8.28 -10.07
C SER A 73 -3.08 9.71 -10.61
N THR A 74 -1.92 10.33 -10.48
CA THR A 74 -1.59 11.64 -11.06
C THR A 74 -1.14 11.52 -12.51
N LEU A 75 -0.84 10.30 -12.98
CA LEU A 75 -0.80 9.99 -14.40
C LEU A 75 -2.18 9.57 -14.89
N HIS A 76 -2.85 10.47 -15.60
CA HIS A 76 -3.79 10.11 -16.66
C HIS A 76 -3.24 10.77 -17.93
N GLY A 77 -3.09 9.98 -19.00
CA GLY A 77 -2.71 10.52 -20.30
C GLY A 77 -3.63 11.69 -20.65
N GLY A 78 -3.03 12.83 -20.99
CA GLY A 78 -3.75 13.87 -21.71
C GLY A 78 -4.24 13.38 -23.07
#